data_AF-A0A378WN41-F1
#
_entry.id   AF-A0A378WN41-F1
#
_cell.length_a   1.000
_cell.length_b   1.000
_cell.length_c   1.000
_cell.angle_alpha   90.00
_cell.angle_beta   90.00
_cell.angle_gamma   90.00
#
_symmetry.space_group_name_H-M   'P 1'
#
loop_
_entity.id
_entity.type
_entity.pdbx_description
1 polymer ?
#
loop_
_entity_poly.entity_id
_entity_poly.type
_entity_poly.pdbx_seq_one_letter_code
_entity_poly.pdbx_strand_id
1 'polypeptide(L)'
;MIEIGRRRMELVMAIDDWIVRAVPQQGSGATLHTETIGAVIDRLAEASVRAHHALMTLDADDDVLHGAWHHLAELADGYDDLVRDVLAGRRRLPTW
;
A
#
# COMPACT_ATOMS: atom_id res chain seq x y z
N MET A 1 -14.40 -8.04 15.14
CA MET A 1 -12.98 -8.12 14.70
C MET A 1 -12.83 -8.80 13.35
N ILE A 2 -13.41 -9.99 13.11
CA ILE A 2 -13.33 -10.71 11.82
C ILE A 2 -13.98 -9.93 10.66
N GLU A 3 -15.08 -9.22 10.93
CA GLU A 3 -15.81 -8.46 9.90
C GLU A 3 -15.00 -7.31 9.29
N ILE A 4 -14.20 -6.61 10.11
CA ILE A 4 -13.33 -5.54 9.63
C ILE A 4 -12.22 -6.12 8.75
N GLY A 5 -11.63 -7.25 9.14
CA GLY A 5 -10.61 -7.93 8.35
C GLY A 5 -11.15 -8.44 7.01
N ARG A 6 -12.38 -8.99 7.00
CA ARG A 6 -13.06 -9.39 5.76
C ARG A 6 -13.28 -8.19 4.85
N ARG A 7 -13.83 -7.11 5.39
CA ARG A 7 -14.11 -5.91 4.60
C ARG A 7 -12.84 -5.25 4.04
N ARG A 8 -11.76 -5.26 4.82
CA ARG A 8 -10.41 -4.83 4.39
C ARG A 8 -9.96 -5.62 3.17
N MET A 9 -10.05 -6.95 3.24
CA MET A 9 -9.67 -7.84 2.13
C MET A 9 -10.54 -7.62 0.87
N GLU A 10 -11.85 -7.44 1.04
CA GLU A 10 -12.76 -7.14 -0.08
C GLU A 10 -12.37 -5.84 -0.80
N LEU A 11 -11.99 -4.80 -0.05
CA LEU A 11 -11.56 -3.53 -0.63
C LEU A 11 -10.23 -3.69 -1.38
N VAL A 12 -9.28 -4.45 -0.82
CA VAL A 12 -8.02 -4.76 -1.48
C VAL A 12 -8.26 -5.44 -2.83
N MET A 13 -9.07 -6.50 -2.85
CA MET A 13 -9.41 -7.21 -4.09
C MET A 13 -10.14 -6.30 -5.09
N ALA A 14 -11.07 -5.46 -4.62
CA ALA A 14 -11.80 -4.54 -5.50
C ALA A 14 -10.90 -3.47 -6.13
N ILE A 15 -9.89 -2.98 -5.39
CA ILE A 15 -8.88 -2.06 -5.91
C ILE A 15 -8.03 -2.76 -6.96
N ASP A 16 -7.54 -3.97 -6.68
CA ASP A 16 -6.70 -4.72 -7.59
C ASP A 16 -7.41 -5.01 -8.91
N ASP A 17 -8.66 -5.47 -8.83
CA ASP A 17 -9.53 -5.74 -9.96
C ASP A 17 -9.85 -4.47 -10.78
N TRP A 18 -10.04 -3.31 -10.12
CA TRP A 18 -10.15 -2.04 -10.82
C TRP A 18 -8.87 -1.66 -11.57
N ILE A 19 -7.70 -1.81 -10.95
CA ILE A 19 -6.42 -1.44 -11.56
C ILE A 19 -6.11 -2.30 -12.78
N VAL A 20 -6.39 -3.60 -12.73
CA VAL A 20 -6.22 -4.52 -13.86
C VAL A 20 -7.02 -4.05 -15.08
N ARG A 21 -8.22 -3.52 -14.87
CA ARG A 21 -9.05 -2.95 -15.94
C ARG A 21 -8.63 -1.56 -16.39
N ALA A 22 -8.14 -0.74 -15.46
CA ALA A 22 -7.83 0.67 -15.72
C ALA A 22 -6.45 0.88 -16.37
N VAL A 23 -5.48 -0.01 -16.11
CA VAL A 23 -4.10 0.14 -16.58
C VAL A 23 -3.82 -0.82 -17.75
N PRO A 24 -3.39 -0.30 -18.93
CA PRO A 24 -2.98 -1.14 -20.04
C PRO A 24 -1.80 -2.05 -19.65
N GLN A 25 -2.02 -3.35 -19.62
CA GLN A 25 -1.02 -4.36 -19.26
C GLN A 25 0.02 -4.53 -20.39
N GLN A 26 0.96 -3.61 -20.54
CA GLN A 26 1.97 -3.66 -21.59
C GLN A 26 3.04 -4.73 -21.32
N GLY A 27 3.14 -5.72 -22.22
CA GLY A 27 4.38 -6.44 -22.58
C GLY A 27 5.01 -7.42 -21.59
N SER A 28 5.35 -8.62 -22.08
CA SER A 28 5.88 -9.81 -21.39
C SER A 28 7.29 -9.70 -20.75
N GLY A 29 7.75 -8.52 -20.34
CA GLY A 29 9.09 -8.30 -19.76
C GLY A 29 9.11 -7.67 -18.36
N ALA A 30 7.95 -7.34 -17.80
CA ALA A 30 7.86 -6.69 -16.49
C ALA A 30 8.04 -7.70 -15.33
N THR A 31 8.82 -7.32 -14.32
CA THR A 31 9.01 -8.10 -13.08
C THR A 31 7.66 -8.26 -12.37
N LEU A 32 7.30 -9.52 -12.07
CA LEU A 32 6.12 -9.84 -11.29
C LEU A 32 6.33 -9.30 -9.87
N HIS A 33 5.53 -8.32 -9.48
CA HIS A 33 5.57 -7.86 -8.11
C HIS A 33 4.88 -8.88 -7.20
N THR A 34 5.50 -9.18 -6.05
CA THR A 34 4.96 -10.13 -5.07
C THR A 34 3.75 -9.58 -4.31
N GLU A 35 3.49 -8.28 -4.43
CA GLU A 35 2.41 -7.58 -3.74
C GLU A 35 1.54 -6.80 -4.74
N THR A 36 0.23 -6.76 -4.47
CA THR A 36 -0.74 -5.99 -5.26
C THR A 36 -0.78 -4.53 -4.80
N ILE A 37 -1.29 -3.61 -5.64
CA ILE A 37 -1.44 -2.21 -5.21
C ILE A 37 -2.43 -2.09 -4.05
N GLY A 38 -3.51 -2.87 -4.07
CA GLY A 38 -4.46 -2.93 -2.96
C GLY A 38 -3.77 -3.32 -1.65
N ALA A 39 -2.89 -4.32 -1.65
CA ALA A 39 -2.13 -4.72 -0.46
C ALA A 39 -1.18 -3.63 0.04
N VAL A 40 -0.56 -2.84 -0.86
CA VAL A 40 0.29 -1.71 -0.48
C VAL A 40 -0.53 -0.58 0.15
N ILE A 41 -1.67 -0.22 -0.45
CA ILE A 41 -2.61 0.77 0.11
C ILE A 41 -3.09 0.33 1.49
N ASP A 42 -3.36 -0.96 1.64
CA ASP A 42 -3.83 -1.54 2.88
C ASP A 42 -2.81 -1.45 4.04
N ARG A 43 -1.53 -1.65 3.72
CA ARG A 43 -0.41 -1.46 4.65
C ARG A 43 -0.19 0.02 4.97
N LEU A 44 -0.32 0.90 3.97
CA LEU A 44 -0.23 2.34 4.17
C LEU A 44 -1.32 2.85 5.13
N ALA A 45 -2.56 2.35 4.98
CA ALA A 45 -3.66 2.67 5.88
C ALA A 45 -3.37 2.21 7.32
N GLU A 46 -2.84 1.00 7.50
CA GLU A 46 -2.46 0.49 8.82
C GLU A 46 -1.33 1.31 9.45
N ALA A 47 -0.29 1.64 8.68
CA ALA A 47 0.81 2.49 9.14
C ALA A 47 0.34 3.88 9.53
N SER A 48 -0.60 4.45 8.76
CA SER A 48 -1.20 5.76 9.07
C SER A 48 -1.95 5.73 10.39
N VAL A 49 -2.80 4.72 10.62
CA VAL A 49 -3.50 4.55 11.91
C VAL A 49 -2.50 4.41 13.05
N ARG A 50 -1.41 3.66 12.86
CA ARG A 50 -0.37 3.46 13.89
C ARG A 50 0.36 4.77 14.21
N ALA A 51 0.76 5.54 13.19
CA ALA A 51 1.46 6.82 13.36
C ALA A 51 0.57 7.85 14.06
N HIS A 52 -0.71 7.95 13.67
CA HIS A 52 -1.67 8.83 14.32
C HIS A 52 -1.95 8.41 15.76
N HIS A 53 -2.10 7.11 16.02
CA HIS A 53 -2.27 6.61 17.38
C HIS A 53 -1.05 6.98 18.24
N ALA A 54 0.17 6.72 17.76
CA ALA A 54 1.40 7.09 18.45
C ALA A 54 1.45 8.59 18.77
N LEU A 55 1.06 9.45 17.81
CA LEU A 55 1.01 10.91 18.01
C LEU A 55 0.05 11.33 19.13
N MET A 56 -1.05 10.60 19.32
CA MET A 56 -2.04 10.90 20.35
C MET A 56 -1.69 10.32 21.72
N THR A 57 -0.81 9.32 21.79
CA THR A 57 -0.55 8.56 23.03
C THR A 57 0.85 8.71 23.59
N LEU A 58 1.81 9.17 22.80
CA LEU A 58 3.23 9.27 23.17
C LEU A 58 3.69 10.73 23.20
N ASP A 59 4.78 10.97 23.93
CA ASP A 59 5.45 12.28 23.91
C ASP A 59 6.14 12.51 22.55
N ALA A 60 6.31 13.77 22.18
CA ALA A 60 6.85 14.17 20.89
C ALA A 60 8.31 13.71 20.64
N ASP A 61 9.06 13.44 21.71
CA ASP A 61 10.47 13.03 21.68
C ASP A 61 10.63 11.50 21.80
N ASP A 62 9.52 10.75 21.65
CA ASP A 62 9.52 9.29 21.75
C ASP A 62 10.03 8.65 20.44
N ASP A 63 11.06 7.81 20.54
CA ASP A 63 11.64 7.07 19.40
C ASP A 63 10.60 6.20 18.66
N VAL A 64 9.58 5.70 19.36
CA VAL A 64 8.49 4.91 18.78
C VAL A 64 7.58 5.78 17.92
N LEU A 65 7.31 7.01 18.34
CA LEU A 65 6.60 7.99 17.51
C LEU A 65 7.38 8.26 16.23
N HIS A 66 8.67 8.57 16.36
CA HIS A 66 9.52 8.87 15.20
C HIS A 66 9.60 7.66 14.24
N GLY A 67 9.77 6.45 14.78
CA GLY A 67 9.79 5.22 14.01
C GLY A 67 8.47 4.94 13.26
N ALA A 68 7.32 5.22 13.88
CA ALA A 68 6.02 5.04 13.24
C ALA A 68 5.80 6.00 12.07
N TRP A 69 6.22 7.27 12.22
CA TRP A 69 6.16 8.26 11.15
C TRP A 69 7.17 7.97 10.03
N HIS A 70 8.39 7.57 10.38
CA HIS A 70 9.38 7.14 9.39
C HIS A 70 8.89 5.94 8.58
N HIS A 71 8.30 4.94 9.22
CA HIS A 71 7.75 3.78 8.52
C HIS A 71 6.59 4.16 7.58
N LEU A 72 5.74 5.11 7.98
CA LEU A 72 4.68 5.64 7.13
C LEU A 72 5.25 6.36 5.90
N ALA A 73 6.30 7.16 6.07
CA ALA A 73 6.95 7.87 4.97
C ALA A 73 7.56 6.91 3.95
N GLU A 74 8.29 5.88 4.41
CA GLU A 74 8.87 4.85 3.52
C GLU A 74 7.80 4.11 2.71
N LEU A 75 6.65 3.82 3.31
CA LEU A 75 5.53 3.19 2.60
C LEU A 75 4.88 4.13 1.58
N ALA A 76 4.80 5.43 1.88
CA ALA A 76 4.29 6.43 0.94
C ALA A 76 5.23 6.58 -0.27
N ASP A 77 6.53 6.69 -0.03
CA ASP A 77 7.54 6.77 -1.09
C ASP A 77 7.54 5.52 -1.97
N GLY A 78 7.49 4.33 -1.36
CA GLY A 78 7.38 3.07 -2.08
C GLY A 78 6.08 2.93 -2.90
N TYR A 79 4.97 3.49 -2.40
CA TYR A 79 3.71 3.55 -3.14
C TYR A 79 3.81 4.48 -4.37
N ASP A 80 4.39 5.67 -4.21
CA ASP A 80 4.58 6.61 -5.32
C ASP A 80 5.48 6.03 -6.42
N ASP A 81 6.55 5.34 -6.02
CA ASP A 81 7.42 4.62 -6.96
C ASP A 81 6.68 3.49 -7.68
N LEU A 82 5.87 2.71 -6.96
CA LEU A 82 5.05 1.65 -7.54
C LEU A 82 4.03 2.21 -8.55
N VAL A 83 3.32 3.28 -8.22
CA VAL A 83 2.36 3.93 -9.12
C VAL A 83 3.08 4.44 -10.37
N ARG A 84 4.24 5.08 -10.21
CA ARG A 84 5.04 5.58 -11.33
C ARG A 84 5.49 4.45 -12.26
N ASP A 85 5.91 3.32 -11.70
CA ASP A 85 6.32 2.14 -12.48
C ASP A 85 5.17 1.47 -13.21
N VAL A 86 3.99 1.40 -12.58
CA VAL A 86 2.77 0.83 -13.18
C VAL A 86 2.25 1.71 -14.31
N LEU A 87 2.17 3.03 -14.10
CA LEU A 87 1.76 3.98 -15.15
C LEU A 87 2.74 4.01 -16.33
N ALA A 88 4.02 3.80 -16.08
CA ALA A 88 5.03 3.70 -17.13
C ALA A 88 5.07 2.32 -17.83
N GLY A 89 4.23 1.36 -17.42
CA GLY A 89 4.21 0.00 -17.96
C GLY A 89 5.46 -0.81 -17.66
N ARG A 90 6.27 -0.39 -16.68
CA ARG A 90 7.52 -1.08 -16.28
C ARG A 90 7.28 -2.25 -15.32
N ARG A 91 6.13 -2.27 -14.64
CA ARG A 91 5.77 -3.28 -13.65
C ARG A 91 4.40 -3.89 -13.95
N ARG A 92 4.32 -5.22 -13.92
CA ARG A 92 3.07 -5.97 -14.02
C ARG A 92 2.57 -6.29 -12.63
N LEU A 93 1.29 -6.02 -12.41
CA LEU A 93 0.61 -6.35 -11.17
C LEU A 93 0.05 -7.76 -11.29
N PRO A 94 0.10 -8.57 -10.22
CA PRO A 94 -0.51 -9.87 -10.23
C PRO A 94 -2.04 -9.73 -10.33
N THR A 95 -2.62 -10.44 -11.29
CA THR A 95 -4.07 -10.62 -11.44
C THR A 95 -4.45 -11.86 -10.62
N TRP A 96 -5.12 -11.68 -9.48
CA TRP A 96 -5.68 -12.80 -8.70
C TRP A 96 -7.18 -12.90 -8.96
#